data_AF-A0A502DY66-F1
#
_entry.id   AF-A0A502DY66-F1
#
_cell.length_a   1.000
_cell.length_b   1.000
_cell.length_c   1.000
_cell.angle_alpha   90.00
_cell.angle_beta   90.00
_cell.angle_gamma   90.00
#
_symmetry.space_group_name_H-M   'P 1'
#
loop_
_entity.id
_entity.type
_entity.pdbx_description
1 polymer ?
#
loop_
_entity_poly.entity_id
_entity_poly.type
_entity_poly.pdbx_seq_one_letter_code
_entity_poly.pdbx_strand_id
1 'polypeptide(L)'
;MADRVPNPIIPGNPRERTGTAGLMRRAFAEINRRYRGLARDVLAVFDRIPVYAANDDKGTEAPTLVRYGATPQVLDQTMVDLQAALERWINDGRVSGHVAWWSIYQEEAAQLGTAQSAANLGNLSAAYAAARSLETIVFSEPYRLRASIARVRSNEYWTGLTAQARSDLAGVIGRAGRRQEPEGRAH
;
A
#
# COMPACT_ATOMS: atom_id res chain seq x y z
N MET A 1 -15.55 53.62 2.37
CA MET A 1 -16.24 52.32 2.42
C MET A 1 -15.17 51.26 2.57
N ALA A 2 -15.13 50.53 3.70
CA ALA A 2 -14.16 49.46 3.87
C ALA A 2 -14.50 48.34 2.87
N ASP A 3 -13.55 48.02 2.00
CA ASP A 3 -13.74 47.00 0.97
C ASP A 3 -14.02 45.65 1.66
N ARG A 4 -15.10 45.00 1.25
CA ARG A 4 -15.60 43.81 1.94
C ARG A 4 -14.64 42.66 1.62
N VAL A 5 -14.01 42.08 2.64
CA VAL A 5 -13.13 40.92 2.47
C VAL A 5 -13.90 39.84 1.68
N PRO A 6 -13.37 39.36 0.55
CA PRO A 6 -14.01 38.32 -0.25
C PRO A 6 -14.29 37.09 0.60
N ASN A 7 -15.37 36.36 0.32
CA ASN A 7 -15.59 35.08 1.02
C ASN A 7 -14.49 34.08 0.63
N PRO A 8 -14.06 33.21 1.57
CA PRO A 8 -13.14 32.13 1.24
C PRO A 8 -13.70 31.30 0.08
N ILE A 9 -12.84 30.88 -0.86
CA ILE A 9 -13.24 29.90 -1.88
C ILE A 9 -13.52 28.60 -1.15
N ILE A 10 -14.79 28.34 -0.88
CA ILE A 10 -15.27 27.04 -0.44
C ILE A 10 -15.35 26.18 -1.71
N PRO A 11 -14.61 25.07 -1.79
CA PRO A 11 -14.70 24.15 -2.91
C PRO A 11 -16.16 23.75 -3.12
N GLY A 12 -16.64 23.85 -4.37
CA GLY A 12 -18.04 23.64 -4.72
C GLY A 12 -18.57 22.23 -4.39
N ASN A 13 -17.68 21.28 -4.10
CA ASN A 13 -18.03 19.95 -3.59
C ASN A 13 -17.67 19.83 -2.10
N PRO A 14 -18.65 19.85 -1.19
CA PRO A 14 -18.42 19.66 0.25
C PRO A 14 -17.77 18.30 0.60
N ARG A 15 -17.92 17.29 -0.28
CA ARG A 15 -17.30 15.96 -0.13
C ARG A 15 -15.84 15.92 -0.62
N GLU A 16 -15.39 16.94 -1.35
CA GLU A 16 -14.03 17.03 -1.91
C GLU A 16 -13.46 18.44 -1.71
N ARG A 17 -13.21 18.81 -0.44
CA ARG A 17 -12.73 20.14 -0.08
C ARG A 17 -11.26 20.43 -0.43
N THR A 18 -10.55 19.46 -0.97
CA THR A 18 -9.10 19.56 -1.24
C THR A 18 -8.74 19.38 -2.70
N GLY A 19 -9.72 19.08 -3.58
CA GLY A 19 -9.47 18.76 -4.99
C GLY A 19 -8.56 17.52 -5.20
N THR A 20 -8.39 16.70 -4.17
CA THR A 20 -7.45 15.56 -4.17
C THR A 20 -8.07 14.27 -4.70
N ALA A 21 -9.35 14.22 -5.12
CA ALA A 21 -9.96 12.96 -5.52
C ALA A 21 -9.34 12.38 -6.80
N GLY A 22 -8.90 13.23 -7.73
CA GLY A 22 -8.16 12.78 -8.92
C GLY A 22 -6.84 12.11 -8.55
N LEU A 23 -6.11 12.71 -7.60
CA LEU A 23 -4.88 12.18 -7.05
C LEU A 23 -5.10 10.84 -6.34
N MET A 24 -6.11 10.78 -5.46
CA MET A 24 -6.48 9.57 -4.73
C MET A 24 -6.88 8.43 -5.68
N ARG A 25 -7.67 8.73 -6.73
CA ARG A 25 -8.04 7.73 -7.74
C ARG A 25 -6.81 7.15 -8.44
N ARG A 26 -5.83 7.98 -8.82
CA ARG A 26 -4.58 7.51 -9.42
C ARG A 26 -3.77 6.65 -8.44
N ALA A 27 -3.63 7.11 -7.20
CA ALA A 27 -2.93 6.38 -6.15
C ALA A 27 -3.55 4.99 -5.91
N PHE A 28 -4.87 4.92 -5.74
CA PHE A 28 -5.57 3.64 -5.57
C PHE A 28 -5.49 2.75 -6.79
N ALA A 29 -5.61 3.30 -8.00
CA ALA A 29 -5.49 2.51 -9.23
C ALA A 29 -4.10 1.85 -9.32
N GLU A 30 -3.04 2.59 -8.99
CA GLU A 30 -1.67 2.06 -8.99
C GLU A 30 -1.45 1.02 -7.90
N ILE A 31 -1.86 1.29 -6.65
CA ILE A 31 -1.74 0.35 -5.54
C ILE A 31 -2.50 -0.95 -5.87
N ASN A 32 -3.73 -0.83 -6.40
CA ASN A 32 -4.52 -2.00 -6.80
C ASN A 32 -3.88 -2.77 -7.94
N ARG A 33 -3.28 -2.09 -8.93
CA ARG A 33 -2.55 -2.75 -10.02
C ARG A 33 -1.38 -3.58 -9.46
N ARG A 34 -0.59 -2.99 -8.57
CA ARG A 34 0.57 -3.65 -7.93
C ARG A 34 0.12 -4.81 -7.05
N TYR A 35 -0.93 -4.64 -6.25
CA TYR A 35 -1.49 -5.70 -5.42
C TYR A 35 -2.03 -6.87 -6.24
N ARG A 36 -2.73 -6.62 -7.35
CA ARG A 36 -3.18 -7.68 -8.28
C ARG A 36 -2.00 -8.41 -8.92
N GLY A 37 -0.90 -7.71 -9.18
CA GLY A 37 0.34 -8.33 -9.63
C GLY A 37 0.93 -9.27 -8.59
N LEU A 38 1.10 -8.77 -7.37
CA LEU A 38 1.57 -9.56 -6.23
C LEU A 38 0.68 -10.79 -5.97
N ALA A 39 -0.64 -10.62 -5.96
CA ALA A 39 -1.58 -11.72 -5.74
C ALA A 39 -1.45 -12.81 -6.81
N ARG A 40 -1.27 -12.43 -8.08
CA ARG A 40 -1.03 -13.40 -9.17
C ARG A 40 0.28 -14.17 -8.95
N ASP A 41 1.36 -13.49 -8.59
CA ASP A 41 2.65 -14.14 -8.31
C ASP A 41 2.56 -15.08 -7.11
N VAL A 42 1.87 -14.67 -6.04
CA VAL A 42 1.66 -15.50 -4.85
C VAL A 42 0.87 -16.76 -5.20
N LEU A 43 -0.22 -16.65 -5.97
CA LEU A 43 -0.98 -17.81 -6.43
C LEU A 43 -0.13 -18.73 -7.30
N ALA A 44 0.65 -18.17 -8.23
CA ALA A 44 1.55 -18.95 -9.08
C ALA A 44 2.64 -19.69 -8.29
N VAL A 45 3.05 -19.20 -7.11
CA VAL A 45 3.95 -19.92 -6.21
C VAL A 45 3.22 -21.09 -5.54
N PHE A 46 1.99 -20.89 -5.06
CA PHE A 46 1.19 -21.97 -4.49
C PHE A 46 0.83 -23.06 -5.51
N ASP A 47 0.57 -22.69 -6.77
CA ASP A 47 0.27 -23.63 -7.86
C ASP A 47 1.42 -24.60 -8.16
N ARG A 48 2.65 -24.30 -7.72
CA ARG A 48 3.82 -25.18 -7.87
C ARG A 48 3.89 -26.28 -6.82
N ILE A 49 3.14 -26.18 -5.73
CA ILE A 49 3.13 -27.21 -4.70
C ILE A 49 2.55 -28.48 -5.33
N PRO A 50 3.30 -29.60 -5.37
CA PRO A 50 2.82 -30.81 -6.01
C PRO A 50 1.50 -31.28 -5.40
N VAL A 51 0.56 -31.70 -6.23
CA VAL A 51 -0.71 -32.29 -5.80
C VAL A 51 -0.73 -33.74 -6.26
N TYR A 52 -0.75 -34.66 -5.32
CA TYR A 52 -0.89 -36.08 -5.58
C TYR A 52 -2.36 -36.47 -5.45
N ALA A 53 -2.97 -36.93 -6.54
CA ALA A 53 -4.21 -37.68 -6.45
C ALA A 53 -3.85 -39.05 -5.84
N ALA A 54 -4.34 -39.34 -4.63
CA ALA A 54 -4.27 -40.71 -4.13
C ALA A 54 -5.31 -41.51 -4.90
N ASN A 55 -4.86 -42.36 -5.82
CA ASN A 55 -5.70 -43.43 -6.35
C ASN A 55 -5.98 -44.38 -5.18
N ASP A 56 -7.20 -44.34 -4.67
CA ASP A 56 -7.67 -45.32 -3.71
C ASP A 56 -8.08 -46.55 -4.52
N ASP A 57 -7.21 -47.56 -4.62
CA ASP A 57 -7.47 -48.83 -5.32
C ASP A 57 -8.49 -49.71 -4.56
N LYS A 58 -9.46 -49.10 -3.86
CA LYS A 58 -10.57 -49.80 -3.23
C LYS A 58 -11.87 -49.23 -3.79
N GLY A 59 -12.48 -50.03 -4.65
CA GLY A 59 -13.79 -49.72 -5.22
C GLY A 59 -14.81 -49.30 -4.16
N THR A 60 -15.78 -48.52 -4.63
CA THR A 60 -16.96 -47.99 -3.94
C THR A 60 -16.76 -46.65 -3.21
N GLU A 61 -17.24 -45.58 -3.86
CA GLU A 61 -17.74 -44.32 -3.26
C GLU A 61 -16.87 -43.57 -2.23
N ALA A 62 -15.54 -43.72 -2.23
CA ALA A 62 -14.66 -42.88 -1.44
C ALA A 62 -14.28 -41.58 -2.19
N PRO A 63 -14.32 -40.39 -1.54
CA PRO A 63 -13.91 -39.15 -2.19
C PRO A 63 -12.42 -39.20 -2.55
N THR A 64 -12.08 -38.85 -3.79
CA THR A 64 -10.68 -38.74 -4.26
C THR A 64 -9.85 -37.96 -3.25
N LEU A 65 -8.97 -38.66 -2.53
CA LEU A 65 -8.11 -38.04 -1.53
C LEU A 65 -7.00 -37.27 -2.25
N VAL A 66 -7.16 -35.95 -2.32
CA VAL A 66 -6.12 -35.05 -2.80
C VAL A 66 -5.09 -34.86 -1.68
N ARG A 67 -3.88 -35.39 -1.87
CA ARG A 67 -2.75 -35.16 -0.95
C ARG A 67 -1.82 -34.12 -1.54
N TYR A 68 -1.63 -33.02 -0.82
CA TYR A 68 -0.59 -32.05 -1.16
C TYR A 68 0.78 -32.65 -0.82
N GLY A 69 1.70 -32.62 -1.78
CA GLY A 69 3.11 -32.98 -1.65
C GLY A 69 3.92 -31.93 -0.91
N ALA A 70 3.35 -31.35 0.14
CA ALA A 70 3.93 -30.30 0.96
C ALA A 70 4.92 -30.89 1.97
N THR A 71 6.02 -31.46 1.47
CA THR A 71 7.14 -31.84 2.35
C THR A 71 7.73 -30.58 3.00
N PRO A 72 8.41 -30.69 4.16
CA PRO A 72 9.07 -29.55 4.80
C PRO A 72 9.95 -28.76 3.82
N GLN A 73 10.68 -29.46 2.95
CA GLN A 73 11.53 -28.85 1.93
C GLN A 73 10.73 -28.06 0.88
N VAL A 74 9.57 -28.56 0.44
CA VAL A 74 8.69 -27.84 -0.50
C VAL A 74 8.09 -26.60 0.17
N LEU A 75 7.72 -26.69 1.44
CA LEU A 75 7.21 -25.56 2.20
C LEU A 75 8.28 -24.48 2.41
N ASP A 76 9.51 -24.87 2.73
CA ASP A 76 10.65 -23.94 2.87
C ASP A 76 10.94 -23.22 1.54
N GLN A 77 10.96 -23.96 0.43
CA GLN A 77 11.16 -23.34 -0.89
C GLN A 77 9.99 -22.41 -1.27
N THR A 78 8.76 -22.80 -0.95
CA THR A 78 7.57 -21.95 -1.15
C THR A 78 7.72 -20.64 -0.38
N MET A 79 8.25 -20.68 0.85
CA MET A 79 8.49 -19.49 1.66
C MET A 79 9.52 -18.56 1.02
N VAL A 80 10.63 -19.11 0.52
CA VAL A 80 11.65 -18.34 -0.21
C VAL A 80 11.04 -17.66 -1.45
N ASP A 81 10.26 -18.41 -2.24
CA ASP A 81 9.62 -17.89 -3.45
C ASP A 81 8.62 -16.77 -3.15
N LEU A 82 7.82 -16.92 -2.08
CA LEU A 82 6.87 -15.90 -1.63
C LEU A 82 7.58 -14.63 -1.14
N GLN A 83 8.66 -14.78 -0.37
CA GLN A 83 9.47 -13.64 0.09
C GLN A 83 10.08 -12.91 -1.10
N ALA A 84 10.66 -13.64 -2.06
CA ALA A 84 11.20 -13.05 -3.28
C ALA A 84 10.12 -12.32 -4.09
N ALA A 85 8.91 -12.86 -4.22
CA ALA A 85 7.79 -12.19 -4.89
C ALA A 85 7.41 -10.88 -4.20
N LEU A 86 7.26 -10.92 -2.88
CA LEU A 86 6.94 -9.75 -2.09
C LEU A 86 8.02 -8.66 -2.20
N GLU A 87 9.29 -9.03 -2.12
CA GLU A 87 10.42 -8.10 -2.26
C GLU A 87 10.49 -7.46 -3.64
N ARG A 88 10.32 -8.24 -4.71
CA ARG A 88 10.26 -7.70 -6.08
C ARG A 88 9.18 -6.63 -6.20
N TRP A 89 7.96 -6.90 -5.74
CA TRP A 89 6.85 -5.95 -5.84
C TRP A 89 7.05 -4.71 -4.96
N ILE A 90 7.54 -4.87 -3.73
CA ILE A 90 7.85 -3.74 -2.85
C ILE A 90 8.96 -2.86 -3.45
N ASN A 91 9.94 -3.49 -4.11
CA ASN A 91 11.06 -2.79 -4.71
C ASN A 91 10.79 -2.23 -6.11
N ASP A 92 9.74 -2.71 -6.77
CA ASP A 92 9.33 -2.26 -8.10
C ASP A 92 9.02 -0.75 -8.09
N GLY A 93 9.61 -0.01 -9.02
CA GLY A 93 9.41 1.43 -9.17
C GLY A 93 9.89 2.30 -8.00
N ARG A 94 10.80 1.80 -7.16
CA ARG A 94 11.49 2.66 -6.17
C ARG A 94 12.36 3.67 -6.89
N VAL A 95 12.15 4.94 -6.58
CA VAL A 95 12.98 6.05 -7.06
C VAL A 95 13.74 6.63 -5.87
N SER A 96 14.93 7.21 -6.08
CA SER A 96 15.66 7.91 -5.01
C SER A 96 14.75 8.97 -4.39
N GLY A 97 14.48 8.86 -3.09
CA GLY A 97 13.54 9.74 -2.40
C GLY A 97 12.07 9.31 -2.47
N HIS A 98 11.69 8.20 -3.10
CA HIS A 98 10.32 7.66 -3.08
C HIS A 98 10.38 6.16 -2.82
N VAL A 99 10.51 5.84 -1.53
CA VAL A 99 10.72 4.48 -1.00
C VAL A 99 9.45 3.62 -1.16
N ALA A 100 8.28 4.24 -1.24
CA ALA A 100 7.02 3.54 -1.27
C ALA A 100 6.12 3.96 -2.43
N TRP A 101 5.23 3.04 -2.84
CA TRP A 101 4.32 3.22 -3.98
C TRP A 101 3.44 4.48 -3.88
N TRP A 102 3.11 4.92 -2.66
CA TRP A 102 2.27 6.08 -2.42
C TRP A 102 3.06 7.39 -2.20
N SER A 103 4.40 7.35 -2.13
CA SER A 103 5.22 8.52 -1.76
C SER A 103 5.07 9.69 -2.73
N ILE A 104 4.97 9.43 -4.03
CA ILE A 104 4.82 10.47 -5.07
C ILE A 104 3.48 11.21 -4.88
N TYR A 105 2.41 10.45 -4.62
CA TYR A 105 1.09 11.02 -4.40
C TYR A 105 1.02 11.88 -3.14
N GLN A 106 1.77 11.55 -2.09
CA GLN A 106 1.83 12.42 -0.90
C GLN A 106 2.47 13.77 -1.19
N GLU A 107 3.54 13.78 -1.99
CA GLU A 107 4.23 15.01 -2.36
C GLU A 107 3.34 15.90 -3.23
N GLU A 108 2.68 15.31 -4.24
CA GLU A 108 1.70 16.02 -5.05
C GLU A 108 0.53 16.56 -4.20
N ALA A 109 0.03 15.78 -3.23
CA ALA A 109 -1.02 16.24 -2.31
C ALA A 109 -0.57 17.43 -1.46
N ALA A 110 0.67 17.40 -0.94
CA ALA A 110 1.22 18.45 -0.12
C ALA A 110 1.38 19.76 -0.92
N GLN A 111 1.88 19.66 -2.16
CA GLN A 111 2.02 20.81 -3.06
C GLN A 111 0.65 21.39 -3.44
N LEU A 112 -0.31 20.55 -3.83
CA LEU A 112 -1.67 20.97 -4.17
C LEU A 112 -2.35 21.68 -2.99
N GLY A 113 -2.31 21.09 -1.80
CA GLY A 113 -2.90 21.68 -0.59
C GLY A 113 -2.26 23.03 -0.22
N THR A 114 -0.96 23.17 -0.47
CA THR A 114 -0.24 24.43 -0.26
C THR A 114 -0.67 25.50 -1.26
N ALA A 115 -0.73 25.15 -2.54
CA ALA A 115 -1.19 26.06 -3.59
C ALA A 115 -2.63 26.54 -3.33
N GLN A 116 -3.52 25.62 -2.97
CA GLN A 116 -4.90 25.96 -2.64
C GLN A 116 -5.00 26.86 -1.40
N SER A 117 -4.22 26.58 -0.36
CA SER A 117 -4.20 27.41 0.86
C SER A 117 -3.65 28.81 0.58
N ALA A 118 -2.56 28.90 -0.20
CA ALA A 118 -1.96 30.18 -0.58
C ALA A 118 -2.93 31.02 -1.44
N ALA A 119 -3.59 30.40 -2.41
CA ALA A 119 -4.61 31.07 -3.23
C ALA A 119 -5.78 31.56 -2.38
N ASN A 120 -6.29 30.72 -1.47
CA ASN A 120 -7.39 31.09 -0.58
C ASN A 120 -7.01 32.27 0.33
N LEU A 121 -5.84 32.21 0.98
CA LEU A 121 -5.37 33.29 1.85
C LEU A 121 -5.06 34.58 1.08
N GLY A 122 -4.51 34.47 -0.13
CA GLY A 122 -4.26 35.62 -1.01
C GLY A 122 -5.56 36.32 -1.42
N ASN A 123 -6.61 35.56 -1.74
CA ASN A 123 -7.93 36.13 -2.05
C ASN A 123 -8.60 36.80 -0.84
N LEU A 124 -8.30 36.34 0.38
CA LEU A 124 -8.82 36.92 1.61
C LEU A 124 -8.07 38.16 2.07
N SER A 125 -6.83 38.37 1.62
CA SER A 125 -6.00 39.46 2.10
C SER A 125 -5.01 39.91 1.04
N ALA A 126 -5.22 41.13 0.52
CA ALA A 126 -4.27 41.79 -0.37
C ALA A 126 -2.88 41.96 0.28
N ALA A 127 -2.83 42.22 1.59
CA ALA A 127 -1.57 42.30 2.34
C ALA A 127 -0.84 40.95 2.37
N TYR A 128 -1.57 39.83 2.53
CA TYR A 128 -0.98 38.50 2.45
C TYR A 128 -0.49 38.20 1.02
N ALA A 129 -1.32 38.46 0.00
CA ALA A 129 -0.97 38.23 -1.40
C ALA A 129 0.29 39.01 -1.81
N ALA A 130 0.46 40.24 -1.33
CA ALA A 130 1.64 41.06 -1.60
C ALA A 130 2.89 40.56 -0.86
N ALA A 131 2.75 40.05 0.36
CA ALA A 131 3.88 39.63 1.20
C ALA A 131 4.31 38.17 0.99
N ARG A 132 3.42 37.30 0.48
CA ARG A 132 3.62 35.85 0.43
C ARG A 132 3.23 35.28 -0.94
N SER A 133 4.22 35.01 -1.78
CA SER A 133 4.07 34.18 -2.97
C SER A 133 4.12 32.68 -2.62
N LEU A 134 3.53 31.84 -3.49
CA LEU A 134 3.61 30.38 -3.37
C LEU A 134 5.07 29.89 -3.33
N GLU A 135 5.92 30.48 -4.16
CA GLU A 135 7.36 30.20 -4.20
C GLU A 135 8.03 30.43 -2.85
N THR A 136 7.81 31.61 -2.24
CA THR A 136 8.37 31.95 -0.93
C THR A 136 7.84 31.03 0.17
N ILE A 137 6.63 30.49 0.03
CA ILE A 137 6.07 29.51 0.98
C ILE A 137 6.77 28.17 0.83
N VAL A 138 6.84 27.61 -0.39
CA VAL A 138 7.38 26.27 -0.66
C VAL A 138 8.88 26.19 -0.38
N PHE A 139 9.62 27.27 -0.59
CA PHE A 139 11.05 27.32 -0.25
C PHE A 139 11.33 27.72 1.20
N SER A 140 10.30 28.10 1.97
CA SER A 140 10.50 28.46 3.38
C SER A 140 10.92 27.25 4.22
N GLU A 141 11.83 27.49 5.17
CA GLU A 141 12.25 26.46 6.12
C GLU A 141 11.08 25.86 6.91
N PRO A 142 10.13 26.65 7.44
CA PRO A 142 8.97 26.09 8.15
C PRO A 142 8.11 25.17 7.29
N TYR A 143 7.99 25.45 5.98
CA TYR A 143 7.27 24.57 5.07
C TYR A 143 8.01 23.24 4.88
N ARG A 144 9.31 23.30 4.55
CA ARG A 144 10.15 22.12 4.33
C ARG A 144 10.18 21.20 5.55
N LEU A 145 10.26 21.78 6.75
CA LEU A 145 10.19 21.02 8.01
C LEU A 145 8.83 20.33 8.21
N ARG A 146 7.71 21.00 7.95
CA ARG A 146 6.38 20.39 8.07
C ARG A 146 6.18 19.27 7.05
N ALA A 147 6.61 19.49 5.81
CA ALA A 147 6.54 18.50 4.75
C ALA A 147 7.39 17.27 5.07
N SER A 148 8.60 17.45 5.62
CA SER A 148 9.47 16.33 6.01
C SER A 148 8.87 15.53 7.17
N ILE A 149 8.34 16.18 8.20
CA ILE A 149 7.67 15.51 9.33
C ILE A 149 6.45 14.71 8.84
N ALA A 150 5.61 15.29 7.98
CA ALA A 150 4.45 14.60 7.43
C ALA A 150 4.87 13.34 6.65
N ARG A 151 5.93 13.45 5.86
CA ARG A 151 6.50 12.34 5.10
C ARG A 151 7.07 11.24 6.00
N VAL A 152 7.78 11.59 7.07
CA VAL A 152 8.29 10.62 8.06
C VAL A 152 7.14 9.87 8.72
N ARG A 153 6.13 10.57 9.23
CA ARG A 153 4.96 9.94 9.86
C ARG A 153 4.22 9.00 8.92
N SER A 154 4.07 9.40 7.66
CA SER A 154 3.47 8.51 6.67
C SER A 154 4.33 7.26 6.44
N ASN A 155 5.64 7.43 6.25
CA ASN A 155 6.53 6.29 6.08
C ASN A 155 6.47 5.32 7.26
N GLU A 156 6.42 5.83 8.50
CA GLU A 156 6.26 5.01 9.71
C GLU A 156 4.94 4.23 9.68
N TYR A 157 3.81 4.91 9.42
CA TYR A 157 2.49 4.29 9.34
C TYR A 157 2.47 3.10 8.38
N TRP A 158 2.98 3.32 7.17
CA TRP A 158 2.95 2.29 6.14
C TRP A 158 4.01 1.20 6.32
N THR A 159 5.13 1.52 6.94
CA THR A 159 6.12 0.50 7.35
C THR A 159 5.47 -0.44 8.37
N GLY A 160 4.73 0.10 9.34
CA GLY A 160 3.93 -0.68 10.27
C GLY A 160 2.89 -1.55 9.58
N LEU A 161 2.13 -0.98 8.63
CA LEU A 161 1.14 -1.74 7.86
C LEU A 161 1.77 -2.90 7.06
N THR A 162 2.94 -2.66 6.46
CA THR A 162 3.68 -3.69 5.72
C THR A 162 4.20 -4.79 6.63
N ALA A 163 4.71 -4.43 7.81
CA ALA A 163 5.15 -5.40 8.81
C ALA A 163 3.99 -6.27 9.29
N GLN A 164 2.81 -5.67 9.53
CA GLN A 164 1.60 -6.41 9.89
C GLN A 164 1.20 -7.40 8.78
N ALA A 165 1.15 -6.95 7.52
CA ALA A 165 0.80 -7.82 6.40
C ALA A 165 1.77 -9.00 6.23
N ARG A 166 3.07 -8.80 6.49
CA ARG A 166 4.08 -9.88 6.49
C ARG A 166 3.84 -10.88 7.62
N SER A 167 3.51 -10.39 8.82
CA SER A 167 3.15 -11.24 9.96
C SER A 167 1.91 -12.09 9.68
N ASP A 168 0.86 -11.48 9.12
CA ASP A 168 -0.39 -12.17 8.77
C ASP A 168 -0.15 -13.28 7.73
N LEU A 169 0.66 -13.00 6.70
CA LEU A 169 1.05 -13.98 5.68
C LEU A 169 1.80 -15.17 6.29
N ALA A 170 2.80 -14.91 7.14
CA ALA A 170 3.54 -15.97 7.83
C ALA A 170 2.60 -16.82 8.72
N GLY A 171 1.63 -16.18 9.38
CA GLY A 171 0.62 -16.86 10.19
C GLY A 171 -0.32 -17.76 9.37
N VAL A 172 -0.77 -17.31 8.19
CA VAL A 172 -1.58 -18.14 7.27
C VAL A 172 -0.80 -19.38 6.84
N ILE A 173 0.48 -19.23 6.50
CA ILE A 173 1.32 -20.33 6.05
C ILE A 173 1.63 -21.31 7.18
N GLY A 174 1.96 -20.81 8.37
CA GLY A 174 2.19 -21.67 9.54
C GLY A 174 0.96 -22.47 9.96
N ARG A 175 -0.25 -21.95 9.75
CA ARG A 175 -1.49 -22.74 9.95
C ARG A 175 -1.69 -23.80 8.86
N ALA A 176 -1.37 -23.48 7.60
CA ALA A 176 -1.43 -24.45 6.52
C ALA A 176 -0.48 -25.64 6.76
N GLY A 177 0.76 -25.38 7.20
CA GLY A 177 1.72 -26.44 7.56
C GLY A 177 1.24 -27.33 8.71
N ARG A 178 0.73 -26.75 9.81
CA ARG A 178 0.24 -27.53 10.97
C ARG A 178 -0.99 -28.38 10.66
N ARG A 179 -1.85 -27.97 9.73
CA ARG A 179 -3.04 -28.74 9.34
C ARG A 179 -2.68 -29.99 8.51
N GLN A 180 -1.46 -30.05 7.96
CA GLN A 180 -1.01 -31.16 7.11
C GLN A 180 -0.14 -32.18 7.84
N GLU A 181 0.17 -31.99 9.12
CA GLU A 181 0.73 -33.03 9.97
C GLU A 181 -0.44 -33.90 10.46
N PRO A 182 -0.68 -35.10 9.91
CA PRO A 182 -1.68 -35.99 10.47
C PRO A 182 -1.09 -36.59 11.73
N GLU A 183 -1.93 -36.78 12.75
CA GLU A 183 -1.67 -37.58 13.94
C GLU A 183 -0.82 -38.81 13.60
N GLY A 184 0.48 -38.70 13.83
CA GLY A 184 1.40 -39.81 13.84
C GLY A 184 1.03 -40.68 15.03
N ARG A 185 0.24 -41.70 14.74
CA ARG A 185 -0.12 -42.83 15.61
C ARG A 185 0.92 -43.09 16.70
N ALA A 186 0.56 -42.79 17.94
CA ALA A 186 1.11 -43.49 19.09
C ALA A 186 0.28 -44.77 19.28
N HIS A 187 0.78 -45.87 18.71
CA HIS A 187 0.56 -47.21 19.24
C HIS A 187 1.85 -47.62 19.95
#